data_AF-A0A6C0JXI7-F1
#
_entry.id   AF-A0A6C0JXI7-F1
#
_cell.length_a   1.000
_cell.length_b   1.000
_cell.length_c   1.000
_cell.angle_alpha   90.00
_cell.angle_beta   90.00
_cell.angle_gamma   90.00
#
_symmetry.space_group_name_H-M   'P 1'
#
loop_
_entity.id
_entity.type
_entity.pdbx_description
1 polymer ?
#
loop_
_entity_poly.entity_id
_entity_poly.type
_entity_poly.pdbx_seq_one_letter_code
_entity_poly.pdbx_strand_id
1 'polypeptide(L)' 'MLTRSSSRYLEQEKEFKEVKQMYEVNIDFDEASAAWKANKKSTGSGCYKYICKHRNKNNKKCRRNPIPGESFCSQHNI' A
#
# COMPACT_ATOMS: atom_id res chain seq x y z
N MET A 1 -48.71 -33.41 7.48
CA MET A 1 -48.96 -31.95 7.47
C MET A 1 -47.64 -31.25 7.69
N LEU A 2 -47.13 -30.54 6.69
CA LEU A 2 -45.98 -29.66 6.88
C LEU A 2 -46.46 -28.44 7.67
N THR A 3 -45.84 -28.17 8.81
CA THR A 3 -46.18 -27.02 9.64
C THR A 3 -45.81 -25.73 8.91
N ARG A 4 -46.59 -24.65 9.08
CA ARG A 4 -46.28 -23.30 8.55
C ARG A 4 -44.87 -22.82 8.90
N SER A 5 -44.31 -23.37 9.98
CA SER A 5 -42.95 -23.14 10.44
C SER A 5 -41.93 -23.79 9.50
N SER A 6 -42.15 -25.05 9.10
CA SER A 6 -41.21 -25.83 8.30
C SER A 6 -41.08 -25.34 6.85
N SER A 7 -42.13 -24.75 6.26
CA SER A 7 -42.06 -24.15 4.93
C SER A 7 -41.22 -22.88 4.90
N ARG A 8 -41.23 -22.09 6.00
CA ARG A 8 -40.45 -20.86 6.15
C ARG A 8 -38.94 -21.13 6.22
N TYR A 9 -38.55 -22.27 6.77
CA TYR A 9 -37.14 -22.69 6.84
C TYR A 9 -36.60 -23.14 5.47
N LEU A 10 -37.42 -23.79 4.63
CA LEU A 10 -37.01 -24.20 3.26
C LEU A 10 -36.93 -23.02 2.27
N GLU A 11 -37.64 -21.93 2.53
CA GLU A 11 -37.56 -20.70 1.71
C GLU A 11 -36.31 -19.87 2.03
N GLN A 12 -35.74 -19.99 3.23
CA GLN A 12 -34.58 -19.22 3.68
C GLN A 12 -33.24 -19.74 3.15
N GLU A 13 -33.15 -21.00 2.74
CA GLU A 13 -31.96 -21.57 2.10
C GLU A 13 -31.84 -21.19 0.61
N LYS A 14 -32.84 -20.50 0.04
CA LYS A 14 -32.77 -19.98 -1.33
C LYS A 14 -31.82 -18.78 -1.42
N GLU A 15 -30.56 -19.13 -1.64
CA GLU A 15 -29.54 -18.40 -2.37
C GLU A 15 -29.14 -17.02 -1.85
N PHE A 16 -28.38 -16.99 -0.75
CA PHE A 16 -27.36 -15.95 -0.61
C PHE A 16 -26.13 -16.38 -1.43
N LYS A 17 -26.18 -16.16 -2.75
CA LYS A 17 -25.01 -16.33 -3.61
C LYS A 17 -23.97 -15.29 -3.19
N GLU A 18 -22.95 -15.72 -2.45
CA GLU A 18 -21.78 -14.90 -2.19
C GLU A 18 -21.15 -14.51 -3.53
N VAL A 19 -21.38 -13.26 -3.96
CA VAL A 19 -20.67 -12.69 -5.09
C VAL A 19 -19.25 -12.43 -4.60
N LYS A 20 -18.39 -13.44 -4.74
CA LYS A 20 -16.95 -13.28 -4.55
C LYS A 20 -16.47 -12.22 -5.53
N GLN A 21 -16.27 -10.99 -5.07
CA GLN A 21 -15.71 -9.93 -5.88
C GLN A 21 -14.28 -10.31 -6.24
N MET A 22 -14.12 -10.89 -7.42
CA MET A 22 -12.81 -11.15 -8.01
C MET A 22 -12.33 -9.81 -8.56
N TYR A 23 -11.54 -9.08 -7.77
CA TYR A 23 -10.80 -7.95 -8.31
C TYR A 23 -9.74 -8.50 -9.26
N GLU A 24 -9.68 -7.92 -10.45
CA GLU A 24 -8.57 -8.18 -11.36
C GLU A 24 -7.28 -7.65 -10.73
N VAL A 25 -6.38 -8.55 -10.37
CA VAL A 25 -5.13 -8.22 -9.66
C VAL A 25 -4.06 -7.80 -10.68
N ASN A 26 -4.22 -6.61 -11.26
CA ASN A 26 -3.18 -5.95 -12.05
C ASN A 26 -2.22 -5.20 -11.11
N ILE A 27 -1.42 -5.94 -10.33
CA ILE A 27 -0.39 -5.35 -9.47
C ILE A 27 0.94 -5.32 -10.24
N ASP A 28 1.36 -4.11 -10.63
CA ASP A 28 2.72 -3.88 -11.15
C ASP A 28 3.71 -3.81 -9.98
N PHE A 29 4.41 -4.91 -9.74
CA PHE A 29 5.45 -4.99 -8.72
C PHE A 29 6.71 -4.20 -9.08
N ASP A 30 7.00 -4.02 -10.37
CA ASP A 30 8.19 -3.33 -10.83
C ASP A 30 8.06 -1.83 -10.55
N GLU A 31 6.93 -1.24 -10.91
CA GLU A 31 6.62 0.15 -10.61
C GLU A 31 6.58 0.40 -9.09
N ALA A 32 5.90 -0.47 -8.34
CA ALA A 32 5.85 -0.38 -6.89
C ALA A 32 7.25 -0.45 -6.27
N SER A 33 8.11 -1.35 -6.76
CA SER A 33 9.49 -1.47 -6.28
C SER A 33 10.33 -0.24 -6.62
N ALA A 34 10.12 0.36 -7.81
CA ALA A 34 10.81 1.56 -8.25
C ALA A 34 10.39 2.77 -7.40
N ALA A 35 9.10 2.93 -7.12
CA ALA A 35 8.57 3.98 -6.25
C ALA A 35 9.09 3.83 -4.80
N TRP A 36 9.18 2.59 -4.29
CA TRP A 36 9.75 2.31 -2.97
C TRP A 36 11.24 2.67 -2.89
N LYS A 37 12.02 2.24 -3.90
CA LYS A 37 13.44 2.61 -4.04
C LYS A 37 13.62 4.11 -4.29
N ALA A 38 12.66 4.81 -4.89
CA ALA A 38 12.75 6.23 -5.16
C ALA A 38 12.77 7.11 -3.88
N ASN A 39 12.25 6.58 -2.77
CA ASN A 39 12.19 7.22 -1.45
C ASN A 39 13.22 6.69 -0.45
N LYS A 40 14.01 5.69 -0.87
CA LYS A 40 15.04 5.06 -0.04
C LYS A 40 16.37 5.05 -0.79
N LYS A 41 17.45 4.85 -0.06
CA LYS A 41 18.75 4.58 -0.65
C LYS A 41 19.31 3.29 -0.06
N SER A 42 19.91 2.48 -0.92
CA SER A 42 20.70 1.34 -0.47
C SER A 42 21.95 1.88 0.24
N THR A 43 22.20 1.39 1.45
CA THR A 43 23.41 1.71 2.23
C THR A 43 24.45 0.58 2.11
N GLY A 44 24.19 -0.43 1.28
CA GLY A 44 24.96 -1.67 1.23
C GLY A 44 24.37 -2.75 2.15
N SER A 45 24.80 -4.00 1.93
CA SER A 45 24.41 -5.18 2.74
C SER A 45 22.89 -5.43 2.85
N GLY A 46 22.13 -5.06 1.81
CA GLY A 46 20.66 -5.20 1.82
C GLY A 46 19.92 -4.18 2.70
N CYS A 47 20.63 -3.24 3.32
CA CYS A 47 20.04 -2.22 4.18
C CYS A 47 19.57 -0.99 3.37
N TYR A 48 18.36 -0.52 3.66
CA TYR A 48 17.77 0.68 3.04
C TYR A 48 17.49 1.76 4.08
N LYS A 49 17.84 3.01 3.77
CA LYS A 49 17.51 4.18 4.61
C LYS A 49 16.65 5.16 3.81
N TYR A 50 15.74 5.85 4.49
CA TYR A 50 14.96 6.92 3.87
C TYR A 50 15.86 8.08 3.42
N ILE A 51 15.44 8.77 2.37
CA ILE A 51 16.07 9.99 1.88
C ILE A 51 15.18 11.21 2.13
N CYS A 52 15.81 12.38 2.27
CA CYS A 52 15.12 13.65 2.39
C CYS A 52 14.25 13.92 1.14
N LYS A 53 12.98 14.32 1.36
CA LYS A 53 12.00 14.58 0.28
C LYS A 53 12.27 15.86 -0.53
N HIS A 54 13.20 16.71 -0.08
CA HIS A 54 13.49 17.98 -0.74
C HIS A 54 14.12 17.79 -2.13
N ARG A 55 13.67 18.61 -3.09
CA ARG A 55 14.21 18.70 -4.44
C ARG A 55 14.82 20.08 -4.65
N ASN A 56 16.05 20.11 -5.14
CA ASN A 56 16.73 21.36 -5.47
C ASN A 56 16.11 22.00 -6.74
N LYS A 57 16.44 23.27 -7.04
CA LYS A 57 16.01 24.02 -8.23
C LYS A 57 16.26 23.28 -9.55
N ASN A 58 17.30 22.44 -9.60
CA ASN A 58 17.65 21.57 -10.73
C ASN A 58 16.92 20.20 -10.72
N ASN A 59 15.82 20.06 -9.96
CA ASN A 59 15.04 18.84 -9.77
C ASN A 59 15.83 17.62 -9.23
N LYS A 60 17.03 17.86 -8.69
CA LYS A 60 17.86 16.81 -8.07
C LYS A 60 17.38 16.53 -6.64
N LYS A 61 17.15 15.25 -6.33
CA LYS A 61 16.76 14.78 -4.99
C LYS A 61 17.90 14.94 -4.00
N CYS A 62 17.59 15.35 -2.78
CA CYS A 62 18.55 15.32 -1.69
C CYS A 62 18.88 13.85 -1.31
N ARG A 63 20.18 13.51 -1.23
CA ARG A 63 20.64 12.15 -0.86
C ARG A 63 20.90 11.98 0.65
N ARG A 64 20.63 13.01 1.45
CA ARG A 64 20.83 12.97 2.90
C ARG A 64 19.71 12.21 3.60
N ASN A 65 20.02 11.69 4.77
CA ASN A 65 19.05 11.03 5.62
C ASN A 65 18.15 12.11 6.25
N PRO A 66 16.84 11.86 6.38
CA PRO A 66 15.97 12.71 7.17
C PRO A 66 16.34 12.62 8.65
N ILE A 67 15.97 13.65 9.41
CA ILE A 67 16.04 13.64 10.87
C ILE A 67 14.99 12.62 11.38
N PRO A 68 15.24 11.86 12.46
CA PRO A 68 14.23 10.97 13.04
C PRO A 68 12.93 11.71 13.35
N GLY A 69 11.80 11.19 12.87
CA GLY A 69 10.47 11.82 13.02
C GLY A 69 10.10 12.81 11.93
N GLU A 70 11.06 13.24 11.10
CA GLU A 70 10.86 14.26 10.08
C GLU A 70 10.96 13.73 8.65
N SER A 71 10.40 14.47 7.70
CA SER A 71 10.51 14.15 6.26
C SER A 71 11.74 14.78 5.60
N PHE A 72 12.42 15.71 6.29
CA PHE A 72 13.51 16.50 5.76
C PHE A 72 14.82 16.27 6.51
N CYS A 73 15.94 16.60 5.86
CA CYS A 73 17.26 16.57 6.51
C CYS A 73 17.53 17.90 7.22
N SER A 74 18.60 17.96 8.01
CA SER A 74 19.01 19.16 8.76
C SER A 74 19.19 20.43 7.92
N GLN A 75 19.44 20.32 6.61
CA GLN A 75 19.56 21.49 5.73
C GLN A 75 18.23 21.94 5.09
N HIS A 76 17.19 21.11 5.14
CA HIS A 76 15.89 21.40 4.56
C HIS A 76 14.78 21.36 5.62
N ASN A 77 15.14 21.64 6.88
CA ASN A 77 14.21 21.77 7.99
C ASN A 77 13.41 23.08 7.80
N ILE A 78 12.33 23.00 7.03
CA ILE A 78 11.39 24.10 6.75
C ILE A 78 10.07 23.75 7.43
#